data_AF-A0A7G1I1W9-F1
#
_entry.id   AF-A0A7G1I1W9-F1
#
_cell.length_a   1.000
_cell.length_b   1.000
_cell.length_c   1.000
_cell.angle_alpha   90.00
_cell.angle_beta   90.00
_cell.angle_gamma   90.00
#
_symmetry.space_group_name_H-M   'P 1'
#
loop_
_entity.id
_entity.type
_entity.pdbx_description
1 polymer ?
#
loop_
_entity_poly.entity_id
_entity_poly.type
_entity_poly.pdbx_seq_one_letter_code
_entity_poly.pdbx_strand_id
1 'polypeptide(L)' 'MVGLQSVGSFTSSFARVYGKPPAAYRASLPPAALHARVPHCILRAHTRPPADTRVVPQDSTREKTPGAVTT' A
#
# COMPACT_ATOMS: atom_id res chain seq x y z
N MET A 1 24.53 -21.46 -7.45
CA MET A 1 23.58 -20.39 -7.06
C MET A 1 22.49 -20.27 -8.13
N VAL A 2 21.55 -21.22 -8.20
CA VAL A 2 20.44 -21.23 -9.18
C VAL A 2 19.13 -20.77 -8.54
N GLY A 3 19.24 -19.73 -7.70
CA GLY A 3 18.11 -19.14 -6.98
C GLY A 3 17.52 -18.00 -7.79
N LEU A 4 16.26 -18.16 -8.22
CA LEU A 4 15.28 -17.08 -8.44
C LEU A 4 15.82 -15.78 -9.11
N GLN A 5 16.75 -15.88 -10.07
CA GLN A 5 17.41 -14.73 -10.72
C GLN A 5 16.47 -13.94 -11.65
N SER A 6 15.26 -14.45 -11.86
CA SER A 6 14.23 -13.81 -12.67
C SER A 6 12.85 -14.16 -12.13
N VAL A 7 11.87 -13.32 -12.48
CA VAL A 7 10.44 -13.57 -12.23
C VAL A 7 10.00 -14.89 -12.86
N GLY A 8 10.53 -15.23 -14.03
CA GLY A 8 10.25 -16.50 -14.71
C GLY A 8 10.75 -17.71 -13.91
N SER A 9 12.02 -17.68 -13.48
CA SER A 9 12.62 -18.74 -12.65
C SER A 9 11.89 -18.89 -11.31
N PHE A 10 11.41 -17.79 -10.73
CA PHE A 10 10.59 -17.81 -9.52
C PHE A 10 9.22 -18.43 -9.75
N THR A 11 8.49 -17.98 -10.76
CA THR A 11 7.15 -18.49 -11.07
C THR A 11 7.20 -20.00 -11.36
N SER A 12 8.19 -20.45 -12.13
CA SER A 12 8.37 -21.86 -12.47
C SER A 12 8.72 -22.71 -11.23
N SER A 13 9.63 -22.25 -10.38
CA SER A 13 10.00 -22.97 -9.15
C SER A 13 8.84 -23.01 -8.14
N PHE A 14 8.12 -21.89 -7.98
CA PHE A 14 6.93 -21.80 -7.14
C PHE A 14 5.85 -22.79 -7.59
N ALA A 15 5.57 -22.85 -8.90
CA ALA A 15 4.57 -23.75 -9.44
C ALA A 15 4.92 -25.23 -9.22
N ARG A 16 6.21 -25.62 -9.26
CA ARG A 16 6.62 -26.99 -8.94
C ARG A 16 6.34 -27.37 -7.48
N VAL A 17 6.52 -26.42 -6.55
CA VAL A 17 6.33 -26.67 -5.11
C VAL A 17 4.86 -26.61 -4.70
N TYR A 18 4.11 -25.65 -5.26
CA TYR A 18 2.74 -25.34 -4.82
C TYR A 18 1.64 -25.77 -5.81
N GLY A 19 2.00 -26.36 -6.94
CA GLY A 19 1.07 -26.87 -7.96
C GLY A 19 0.36 -25.81 -8.81
N LYS A 20 0.58 -24.52 -8.53
CA LYS A 20 -0.01 -23.40 -9.28
C LYS A 20 0.89 -22.16 -9.28
N PRO A 21 0.80 -21.29 -10.29
CA PRO A 21 1.58 -20.06 -10.32
C PRO A 21 1.19 -19.11 -9.17
N PRO A 22 2.11 -18.22 -8.73
CA PRO A 22 1.93 -17.39 -7.55
C PRO A 22 0.71 -16.46 -7.61
N ALA A 23 0.32 -15.97 -8.79
CA ALA A 23 -0.89 -15.16 -8.96
C ALA A 23 -2.17 -15.98 -8.67
N ALA A 24 -2.30 -17.17 -9.25
CA ALA A 24 -3.42 -18.08 -9.02
C ALA A 24 -3.44 -18.60 -7.57
N TYR A 25 -2.26 -18.84 -6.98
CA TYR A 25 -2.14 -19.18 -5.56
C TYR A 25 -2.77 -18.10 -4.70
N ARG A 26 -2.35 -16.84 -4.84
CA ARG A 26 -2.90 -15.71 -4.08
C ARG A 26 -4.40 -15.52 -4.28
N ALA A 27 -4.90 -15.66 -5.50
CA ALA A 27 -6.32 -15.52 -5.79
C ALA A 27 -7.21 -16.60 -5.16
N SER A 28 -6.63 -17.77 -4.85
CA SER A 28 -7.36 -18.87 -4.20
C SER A 28 -7.49 -18.73 -2.68
N LEU A 29 -6.79 -17.78 -2.06
CA LEU A 29 -6.88 -17.53 -0.63
C LEU A 29 -7.90 -16.41 -0.34
N PRO A 30 -8.59 -16.44 0.82
CA PRO A 30 -9.44 -15.34 1.23
C PRO A 30 -8.66 -14.02 1.31
N PRO A 31 -9.30 -12.86 1.08
CA PRO A 31 -8.64 -11.57 1.15
C PRO A 31 -7.84 -11.42 2.45
N ALA A 32 -6.61 -10.90 2.36
CA ALA A 32 -5.72 -10.76 3.52
C ALA A 32 -6.38 -9.99 4.69
N ALA A 33 -7.32 -9.08 4.38
CA ALA A 33 -8.12 -8.35 5.36
C ALA A 33 -8.96 -9.25 6.29
N LEU A 34 -9.31 -10.48 5.86
CA LEU A 34 -10.05 -11.44 6.69
C LEU A 34 -9.15 -12.19 7.68
N HIS A 35 -7.84 -12.27 7.43
CA HIS A 35 -6.91 -13.07 8.24
C HIS A 35 -5.89 -12.24 9.01
N ALA A 36 -5.54 -11.05 8.53
CA ALA A 36 -4.54 -10.22 9.16
C ALA A 36 -5.18 -9.37 10.26
N ARG A 37 -4.84 -9.66 11.52
CA ARG A 37 -5.13 -8.76 12.66
C ARG A 37 -4.19 -7.56 12.61
N VAL A 38 -4.42 -6.67 11.65
CA VAL A 38 -3.61 -5.47 11.45
C VAL A 38 -4.18 -4.34 12.32
N PRO A 39 -3.37 -3.69 13.18
CA PRO A 39 -3.79 -2.50 13.88
C PRO A 39 -4.32 -1.41 12.95
N HIS A 40 -5.34 -0.67 13.38
CA HIS A 40 -6.01 0.33 12.55
C HIS A 40 -5.04 1.40 12.00
N CYS A 41 -4.04 1.81 12.80
CA CYS A 41 -3.04 2.80 12.38
C CYS A 41 -2.25 2.35 11.15
N ILE A 42 -1.87 1.07 11.07
CA ILE A 42 -1.11 0.49 9.96
C ILE A 42 -2.00 0.39 8.71
N LEU A 43 -3.27 -0.04 8.87
CA LEU A 43 -4.22 -0.06 7.76
C LEU A 43 -4.37 1.32 7.13
N ARG A 44 -4.60 2.37 7.95
CA ARG A 44 -4.72 3.75 7.43
C ARG A 44 -3.48 4.21 6.68
N ALA A 45 -2.29 3.86 7.15
CA ALA A 45 -1.04 4.26 6.51
C ALA A 45 -0.87 3.61 5.13
N HIS A 46 -1.21 2.34 4.98
CA HIS A 46 -0.91 1.56 3.77
C HIS A 46 -2.06 1.44 2.77
N THR A 47 -3.32 1.62 3.19
CA THR A 47 -4.48 1.51 2.29
C THR A 47 -5.03 2.86 1.86
N ARG A 48 -4.41 3.98 2.27
CA ARG A 48 -4.83 5.31 1.84
C ARG A 48 -4.67 5.42 0.31
N PRO A 49 -5.72 5.82 -0.43
CA PRO A 49 -5.56 6.13 -1.84
C PRO A 49 -4.46 7.20 -2.05
N PRO A 50 -3.64 7.06 -3.10
CA PRO A 50 -2.75 8.13 -3.49
C PRO A 50 -3.55 9.41 -3.72
N ALA A 51 -2.95 10.57 -3.41
CA ALA A 51 -3.61 11.85 -3.63
C ALA A 51 -4.01 11.96 -5.11
N ASP A 52 -5.24 12.41 -5.38
CA ASP A 52 -5.67 12.64 -6.75
C ASP A 52 -4.82 13.76 -7.35
N THR A 53 -4.05 13.44 -8.38
CA THR A 53 -3.15 14.37 -9.06
C THR A 53 -3.88 15.52 -9.74
N ARG A 54 -5.22 15.48 -9.84
CA ARG A 54 -6.05 16.57 -10.40
C ARG A 54 -6.35 17.67 -9.39
N VAL A 55 -6.08 17.47 -8.10
CA VAL A 55 -6.24 18.52 -7.10
C VAL A 55 -4.99 19.39 -7.10
N VAL A 56 -5.12 20.62 -7.63
CA VAL A 56 -4.09 21.65 -7.51
C VAL A 56 -3.87 21.96 -6.03
N PRO A 57 -2.63 21.94 -5.51
CA PRO A 57 -2.36 22.33 -4.13
C PRO A 57 -2.79 23.78 -3.91
N GLN A 58 -3.73 24.02 -3.00
CA GLN A 58 -3.96 25.37 -2.50
C GLN A 58 -2.82 25.71 -1.54
N ASP A 59 -1.96 26.63 -1.95
CA ASP A 59 -0.94 27.23 -1.10
C ASP A 59 -1.65 28.15 -0.09
N SER A 60 -1.94 27.62 1.10
CA SER A 60 -2.39 28.43 2.22
C SER A 60 -1.17 29.12 2.85
N THR A 61 -0.66 30.17 2.19
CA THR A 61 0.19 31.17 2.82
C THR A 61 -0.65 31.86 3.90
N ARG A 62 -0.58 31.32 5.12
CA ARG A 62 -1.20 31.87 6.32
C ARG A 62 -0.46 33.15 6.70
N GLU A 63 -0.95 34.30 6.24
CA GLU A 63 -0.57 35.59 6.83
C GLU A 63 -1.02 35.60 8.29
N LYS A 64 -0.05 35.55 9.21
CA LYS A 64 -0.29 35.72 10.65
C LYS A 64 -0.28 37.23 10.94
N THR A 65 -1.43 37.89 10.84
CA THR A 65 -1.58 39.25 11.40
C THR A 65 -1.50 39.16 12.94
N PRO A 66 -0.58 39.88 13.60
CA PRO A 66 -0.45 39.85 15.04
C PRO A 66 -1.57 40.68 15.70
N GLY A 67 -2.04 40.20 16.85
CA GLY A 67 -3.25 40.67 17.50
C GLY A 67 -3.16 42.06 18.14
N ALA A 68 -4.34 42.57 18.49
CA ALA A 68 -4.54 43.59 19.50
C ALA A 68 -5.89 43.32 20.17
N VAL A 69 -5.85 42.78 21.39
CA VAL A 69 -7.00 42.74 22.31
C VAL A 69 -6.80 43.90 23.29
N THR A 70 -7.68 44.90 23.23
CA THR A 70 -7.80 45.94 24.24
C THR A 70 -9.29 46.20 24.45
N THR A 71 -9.76 45.85 25.64
CA THR A 71 -10.75 46.52 26.51
C THR A 71 -11.55 45.47 27.28
#